data_AF-A0AAW2PET2-F1
#
_entry.id   AF-A0AAW2PET2-F1
#
_cell.length_a   1.000
_cell.length_b   1.000
_cell.length_c   1.000
_cell.angle_alpha   90.00
_cell.angle_beta   90.00
_cell.angle_gamma   90.00
#
_symmetry.space_group_name_H-M   'P 1'
#
loop_
_entity.id
_entity.type
_entity.pdbx_description
1 polymer ?
#
loop_
_entity_poly.entity_id
_entity_poly.type
_entity_poly.pdbx_seq_one_letter_code
_entity_poly.pdbx_strand_id
1 'polypeptide(L)'
;MDAGLPFLPPYKNLDAADFEHGVNFAVAGSTALPSQVLAAQHIFSPVTNSSLDVQLEWMFTHFNSICLNSRDCVEKLQNALFMVGEIGGNDYNYAIFQGKTMEELRSMVPDVVGTVVDAARVQSNRSGGKRVVIPGNFPIGCLPIYKTAFQTNISAAYDENQCLNHLNEFARYHNEELQKAIHTLKQEKPNAVVVYADYYNAYQFLLKVATFSWI
;
A
#
# COMPACT_ATOMS: atom_id res chain seq x y z
N MET A 1 -3.29 17.56 -10.42
CA MET A 1 -2.85 17.79 -9.02
C MET A 1 -3.95 18.65 -8.43
N ASP A 2 -5.03 18.03 -7.96
CA ASP A 2 -6.35 18.70 -7.91
C ASP A 2 -6.85 18.95 -6.48
N ALA A 3 -6.04 18.63 -5.46
CA ALA A 3 -6.43 18.76 -4.04
C ALA A 3 -5.89 20.02 -3.35
N GLY A 4 -5.05 20.83 -4.01
CA GLY A 4 -4.47 22.05 -3.43
C GLY A 4 -3.54 21.84 -2.23
N LEU A 5 -3.11 20.60 -1.96
CA LEU A 5 -2.18 20.27 -0.88
C LEU A 5 -0.71 20.36 -1.35
N PRO A 6 0.22 20.84 -0.50
CA PRO A 6 1.64 20.84 -0.83
C PRO A 6 2.17 19.41 -0.95
N PHE A 7 3.24 19.23 -1.72
CA PHE A 7 3.96 17.96 -1.74
C PHE A 7 4.55 17.66 -0.36
N LEU A 8 4.42 16.42 0.07
CA LEU A 8 5.02 15.97 1.32
C LEU A 8 6.53 15.74 1.10
N PRO A 9 7.41 16.45 1.83
CA PRO A 9 8.84 16.22 1.74
C PRO A 9 9.20 14.79 2.19
N PRO A 10 10.15 14.11 1.53
CA PRO A 10 10.57 12.78 1.94
C PRO A 10 11.38 12.86 3.24
N TYR A 11 11.14 11.92 4.17
CA TYR A 11 11.76 11.89 5.49
C TYR A 11 13.30 11.89 5.46
N LYS A 12 13.88 11.25 4.44
CA LYS A 12 15.35 11.15 4.27
C LYS A 12 15.97 12.39 3.60
N ASN A 13 15.20 13.42 3.30
CA ASN A 13 15.75 14.66 2.79
C ASN A 13 16.47 15.43 3.90
N LEU A 14 17.80 15.50 3.83
CA LEU A 14 18.64 16.22 4.80
C LEU A 14 18.48 17.74 4.69
N ASP A 15 17.97 18.24 3.56
CA ASP A 15 17.74 19.66 3.31
C ASP A 15 16.29 20.09 3.66
N ALA A 16 15.43 19.14 4.06
CA ALA A 16 14.07 19.47 4.49
C ALA A 16 14.13 20.19 5.85
N ALA A 17 13.79 21.48 5.83
CA ALA A 17 13.82 22.31 7.02
C ALA A 17 12.57 22.16 7.89
N ASP A 18 11.47 21.66 7.33
CA ASP A 18 10.17 21.64 8.01
C ASP A 18 9.25 20.48 7.55
N PHE A 19 8.55 19.88 8.51
CA PHE A 19 7.57 18.81 8.36
C PHE A 19 6.18 19.21 8.88
N GLU A 20 5.92 20.51 9.11
CA GLU A 20 4.67 21.04 9.66
C GLU A 20 3.43 20.56 8.90
N HIS A 21 3.51 20.48 7.57
CA HIS A 21 2.40 20.05 6.70
C HIS A 21 2.42 18.55 6.35
N GLY A 22 3.32 17.79 6.97
CA GLY A 22 3.45 16.35 6.81
C GLY A 22 4.80 15.91 6.24
N VAL A 23 4.97 14.61 6.16
CA VAL A 23 6.23 13.95 5.82
C VAL A 23 5.94 12.63 5.13
N ASN A 24 6.73 12.30 4.10
CA ASN A 24 6.60 11.08 3.34
C ASN A 24 7.69 10.07 3.73
N PHE A 25 7.28 8.92 4.29
CA PHE A 25 8.18 7.81 4.65
C PHE A 25 8.27 6.74 3.57
N ALA A 26 7.48 6.84 2.50
CA ALA A 26 7.41 5.83 1.45
C ALA A 26 8.73 5.74 0.67
N VAL A 27 9.09 4.51 0.31
CA VAL A 27 10.24 4.22 -0.57
C VAL A 27 9.75 3.39 -1.76
N ALA A 28 10.16 3.79 -2.96
CA ALA A 28 9.81 3.08 -4.19
C ALA A 28 10.35 1.64 -4.15
N GLY A 29 9.52 0.69 -4.58
CA GLY A 29 9.87 -0.74 -4.57
C GLY A 29 9.80 -1.43 -3.21
N SER A 30 9.41 -0.72 -2.14
CA SER A 30 9.25 -1.33 -0.83
C SER A 30 8.10 -2.33 -0.77
N THR A 31 8.28 -3.32 0.08
CA THR A 31 7.36 -4.42 0.35
C THR A 31 6.72 -4.26 1.73
N ALA A 32 5.56 -4.89 1.92
CA ALA A 32 4.96 -5.02 3.24
C ALA A 32 5.83 -5.95 4.10
N LEU A 33 6.17 -7.13 3.56
CA LEU A 33 7.01 -8.11 4.23
C LEU A 33 8.50 -7.70 4.16
N PRO A 34 9.31 -7.99 5.19
CA PRO A 34 10.75 -7.81 5.13
C PRO A 34 11.40 -8.63 4.00
N SER A 35 12.46 -8.10 3.38
CA SER A 35 13.17 -8.78 2.28
C SER A 35 13.63 -10.20 2.65
N GLN A 36 13.97 -10.45 3.91
CA GLN A 36 14.39 -11.77 4.41
C GLN A 36 13.23 -12.78 4.42
N VAL A 37 12.00 -12.32 4.70
CA VAL A 37 10.80 -13.17 4.66
C VAL A 37 10.50 -13.56 3.22
N LEU A 38 10.58 -12.61 2.28
CA LEU A 38 10.43 -12.89 0.85
C LEU A 38 11.53 -13.83 0.33
N ALA A 39 12.78 -13.62 0.75
CA ALA A 39 13.89 -14.50 0.36
C ALA A 39 13.68 -15.95 0.82
N ALA A 40 13.10 -16.17 2.01
CA ALA A 40 12.75 -17.50 2.50
C ALA A 40 11.65 -18.18 1.66
N GLN A 41 10.83 -17.39 0.95
CA GLN A 41 9.85 -17.86 -0.04
C GLN A 41 10.42 -17.97 -1.46
N HIS A 42 11.74 -17.82 -1.62
CA HIS A 42 12.46 -17.75 -2.89
C HIS A 42 11.98 -16.59 -3.78
N ILE A 43 11.71 -15.43 -3.18
CA ILE A 43 11.34 -14.20 -3.87
C ILE A 43 12.41 -13.15 -3.58
N PHE A 44 13.11 -12.70 -4.63
CA PHE A 44 14.11 -11.64 -4.53
C PHE A 44 13.45 -10.26 -4.67
N SER A 45 13.71 -9.36 -3.73
CA SER A 45 13.28 -7.94 -3.78
C SER A 45 14.49 -7.06 -4.14
N PRO A 46 14.66 -6.65 -5.42
CA PRO A 46 15.90 -6.05 -5.90
C PRO A 46 16.04 -4.55 -5.62
N VAL A 47 14.95 -3.85 -5.32
CA VAL A 47 14.94 -2.37 -5.36
C VAL A 47 15.41 -1.75 -4.05
N THR A 48 14.94 -2.27 -2.91
CA THR A 48 15.23 -1.70 -1.59
C THR A 48 14.98 -2.72 -0.49
N ASN A 49 15.71 -2.56 0.63
CA ASN A 49 15.43 -3.27 1.88
C ASN A 49 14.62 -2.44 2.86
N SER A 50 14.05 -1.31 2.41
CA SER A 50 13.25 -0.41 3.24
C SER A 50 11.79 -0.86 3.31
N SER A 51 11.54 -2.08 3.78
CA SER A 51 10.20 -2.64 3.97
C SER A 51 9.33 -1.82 4.92
N LEU A 52 8.05 -2.15 5.03
CA LEU A 52 7.09 -1.37 5.82
C LEU A 52 7.53 -1.18 7.28
N ASP A 53 8.10 -2.21 7.90
CA ASP A 53 8.65 -2.15 9.26
C ASP A 53 9.77 -1.09 9.40
N VAL A 54 10.68 -1.00 8.43
CA VAL A 54 11.74 0.01 8.39
C VAL A 54 11.15 1.41 8.25
N GLN A 55 10.13 1.58 7.39
CA GLN A 55 9.45 2.87 7.23
C GLN A 55 8.68 3.27 8.49
N LEU A 56 8.06 2.32 9.19
CA LEU A 56 7.41 2.55 10.48
C LEU A 56 8.43 2.94 11.56
N GLU A 57 9.61 2.31 11.58
CA GLU A 57 10.69 2.69 12.51
C GLU A 57 11.11 4.15 12.30
N TRP A 58 11.28 4.56 11.05
CA TRP A 58 11.57 5.95 10.70
C TRP A 58 10.45 6.90 11.15
N MET A 59 9.20 6.52 10.91
CA MET A 59 8.04 7.30 11.32
C MET A 59 7.97 7.46 12.84
N PHE A 60 8.15 6.39 13.61
CA PHE A 60 8.12 6.49 15.08
C PHE A 60 9.34 7.20 15.65
N THR A 61 10.50 7.05 15.02
CA THR A 61 11.70 7.84 15.36
C THR A 61 11.42 9.33 15.18
N HIS A 62 10.80 9.70 14.06
CA HIS A 62 10.40 11.08 13.81
C HIS A 62 9.40 11.59 14.87
N PHE A 63 8.35 10.82 15.18
CA PHE A 63 7.39 11.21 16.22
C PHE A 63 8.06 11.42 17.58
N ASN A 64 8.97 10.51 17.97
CA ASN A 64 9.72 10.68 19.22
C ASN A 64 10.62 11.92 19.22
N SER A 65 11.09 12.39 18.05
CA SER A 65 11.90 13.61 17.95
C SER A 65 11.09 14.90 18.07
N ILE A 66 9.82 14.89 17.66
CA ILE A 66 8.95 16.07 17.68
C ILE A 66 8.04 16.11 18.93
N CYS A 67 7.90 15.01 19.65
CA CYS A 67 7.05 14.90 20.82
C CYS A 67 7.85 14.98 22.13
N LEU A 68 7.37 15.76 23.09
CA LEU A 68 7.98 15.83 24.43
C LEU A 68 7.65 14.61 25.30
N ASN A 69 6.45 14.05 25.13
CA ASN A 69 5.95 12.86 25.82
C ASN A 69 4.72 12.32 25.07
N SER A 70 4.14 11.22 25.56
CA SER A 70 2.99 10.57 24.91
C SER A 70 1.77 11.49 24.77
N ARG A 71 1.50 12.38 25.74
CA ARG A 71 0.35 13.29 25.67
C ARG A 71 0.55 14.35 24.59
N ASP A 72 1.74 14.95 24.53
CA ASP A 72 2.11 15.91 23.48
C ASP A 72 2.03 15.26 22.09
N CYS A 73 2.43 14.00 21.97
CA CYS A 73 2.33 13.24 20.72
C CYS A 73 0.89 13.06 20.24
N VAL A 74 -0.01 12.67 21.15
CA VAL A 74 -1.44 12.58 20.83
C VAL A 74 -1.99 13.95 20.41
N GLU A 75 -1.63 15.01 21.12
CA GLU A 75 -2.13 16.36 20.82
C GLU A 75 -1.68 16.86 19.43
N LYS A 76 -0.43 16.60 19.06
CA LYS A 76 0.13 16.95 17.74
C LYS A 76 -0.44 16.10 16.61
N LEU A 77 -0.60 14.79 16.84
CA LEU A 77 -0.90 13.83 15.77
C LEU A 77 -2.39 13.44 15.68
N GLN A 78 -3.24 13.83 16.64
CA GLN A 78 -4.69 13.54 16.61
C GLN A 78 -5.36 14.04 15.32
N ASN A 79 -4.78 15.09 14.70
CA ASN A 79 -5.28 15.68 13.48
C ASN A 79 -4.55 15.26 12.19
N ALA A 80 -3.51 14.43 12.31
CA ALA A 80 -2.81 13.91 11.16
C ALA A 80 -3.65 12.83 10.45
N LEU A 81 -3.47 12.75 9.13
CA LEU A 81 -3.96 11.66 8.29
C LEU A 81 -2.79 10.73 7.99
N PHE A 82 -2.96 9.44 8.26
CA PHE A 82 -1.96 8.42 8.02
C PHE A 82 -2.35 7.61 6.80
N MET A 83 -1.49 7.56 5.79
CA MET A 83 -1.68 6.72 4.62
C MET A 83 -0.74 5.52 4.72
N VAL A 84 -1.33 4.33 4.77
CA VAL A 84 -0.59 3.05 4.82
C VAL A 84 -0.83 2.34 3.48
N GLY A 85 -0.12 2.79 2.46
CA GLY A 85 -0.02 2.06 1.19
C GLY A 85 -0.06 2.90 -0.08
N GLU A 86 -0.12 2.28 -1.25
CA GLU A 86 -0.40 0.85 -1.51
C GLU A 86 0.82 -0.07 -1.30
N ILE A 87 1.10 -0.44 -0.04
CA ILE A 87 2.23 -1.26 0.37
C ILE A 87 1.73 -2.72 0.44
N GLY A 88 2.53 -3.67 -0.05
CA GLY A 88 2.07 -5.04 -0.30
C GLY A 88 2.00 -5.38 -1.79
N GLY A 89 1.76 -4.38 -2.67
CA GLY A 89 1.75 -4.58 -4.11
C GLY A 89 3.08 -5.13 -4.64
N ASN A 90 4.22 -4.60 -4.17
CA ASN A 90 5.53 -5.06 -4.61
C ASN A 90 5.86 -6.49 -4.17
N ASP A 91 5.32 -6.96 -3.04
CA ASP A 91 5.47 -8.35 -2.58
C ASP A 91 4.96 -9.30 -3.66
N TYR A 92 3.79 -9.00 -4.23
CA TYR A 92 3.21 -9.75 -5.32
C TYR A 92 3.89 -9.47 -6.66
N ASN A 93 4.26 -8.23 -6.95
CA ASN A 93 4.89 -7.89 -8.22
C ASN A 93 6.20 -8.68 -8.39
N TYR A 94 7.05 -8.68 -7.36
CA TYR A 94 8.29 -9.46 -7.39
C TYR A 94 8.04 -10.95 -7.55
N ALA A 95 7.06 -11.51 -6.84
CA ALA A 95 6.68 -12.91 -6.96
C ALA A 95 6.19 -13.25 -8.38
N ILE A 96 5.27 -12.45 -8.94
CA ILE A 96 4.71 -12.67 -10.28
C ILE A 96 5.80 -12.64 -11.35
N PHE A 97 6.68 -11.63 -11.34
CA PHE A 97 7.75 -11.51 -12.33
C PHE A 97 8.86 -12.56 -12.16
N GLN A 98 8.91 -13.25 -11.01
CA GLN A 98 9.80 -14.39 -10.77
C GLN A 98 9.12 -15.74 -11.02
N GLY A 99 7.92 -15.75 -11.60
CA GLY A 99 7.24 -16.97 -12.06
C GLY A 99 6.50 -17.72 -10.95
N LYS A 100 6.20 -17.08 -9.82
CA LYS A 100 5.35 -17.67 -8.78
C LYS A 100 3.95 -17.94 -9.29
N THR A 101 3.38 -19.06 -8.89
CA THR A 101 2.02 -19.47 -9.26
C THR A 101 0.97 -18.62 -8.54
N MET A 102 -0.27 -18.60 -9.07
CA MET A 102 -1.39 -17.92 -8.40
C MET A 102 -1.70 -18.53 -7.02
N GLU A 103 -1.43 -19.83 -6.82
CA GLU A 103 -1.58 -20.48 -5.52
C GLU A 103 -0.54 -19.97 -4.52
N GLU A 104 0.73 -19.88 -4.92
CA GLU A 104 1.78 -19.27 -4.10
C GLU A 104 1.48 -17.80 -3.79
N LEU A 105 0.96 -17.03 -4.75
CA LEU A 105 0.57 -15.65 -4.50
C LEU A 105 -0.57 -15.54 -3.47
N ARG A 106 -1.58 -16.43 -3.57
CA ARG A 106 -2.69 -16.47 -2.62
C ARG A 106 -2.22 -16.85 -1.21
N SER A 107 -1.25 -17.76 -1.08
CA SER A 107 -0.72 -18.13 0.23
C SER A 107 0.05 -17.00 0.92
N MET A 108 0.57 -16.03 0.17
CA MET A 108 1.21 -14.82 0.73
C MET A 108 0.20 -13.78 1.24
N VAL A 109 -1.07 -13.82 0.80
CA VAL A 109 -2.06 -12.77 1.10
C VAL A 109 -2.29 -12.57 2.60
N PRO A 110 -2.46 -13.62 3.43
CA PRO A 110 -2.65 -13.44 4.87
C PRO A 110 -1.49 -12.67 5.54
N ASP A 111 -0.25 -12.98 5.19
CA ASP A 111 0.93 -12.35 5.79
C ASP A 111 1.07 -10.88 5.36
N VAL A 112 0.86 -10.61 4.07
CA VAL A 112 0.90 -9.23 3.54
C VAL A 112 -0.22 -8.38 4.13
N VAL A 113 -1.47 -8.84 4.09
CA VAL A 113 -2.63 -8.13 4.65
C VAL A 113 -2.48 -7.93 6.16
N GLY A 114 -2.03 -8.97 6.87
CA GLY A 114 -1.74 -8.90 8.30
C GLY A 114 -0.73 -7.80 8.62
N THR A 115 0.38 -7.77 7.88
CA THR A 115 1.44 -6.76 8.08
C THR A 115 0.95 -5.33 7.81
N VAL A 116 0.14 -5.12 6.77
CA VAL A 116 -0.47 -3.82 6.45
C VAL A 116 -1.42 -3.35 7.56
N VAL A 117 -2.30 -4.23 8.02
CA VAL A 117 -3.28 -3.90 9.07
C VAL A 117 -2.61 -3.74 10.43
N ASP A 118 -1.55 -4.50 10.71
CA ASP A 118 -0.71 -4.34 11.90
C ASP A 118 -0.01 -2.99 11.94
N ALA A 119 0.50 -2.52 10.80
CA ALA A 119 1.08 -1.18 10.69
C ALA A 119 0.07 -0.10 11.10
N ALA A 120 -1.16 -0.18 10.58
CA ALA A 120 -2.25 0.71 10.97
C ALA A 120 -2.62 0.59 12.46
N ARG A 121 -2.70 -0.65 12.97
CA ARG A 121 -2.98 -0.95 14.38
C ARG A 121 -1.94 -0.33 15.32
N VAL A 122 -0.65 -0.49 15.01
CA VAL A 122 0.47 0.04 15.81
C VAL A 122 0.50 1.56 15.73
N GLN A 123 0.33 2.14 14.54
CA GLN A 123 0.24 3.58 14.35
C GLN A 123 -0.88 4.16 15.24
N SER A 124 -2.06 3.54 15.24
CA SER A 124 -3.24 4.02 15.98
C SER A 124 -3.02 3.95 17.50
N ASN A 125 -2.22 2.99 17.98
CA ASN A 125 -1.86 2.87 19.39
C ASN A 125 -0.82 3.91 19.83
N ARG A 126 0.25 4.10 19.06
CA ARG A 126 1.44 4.86 19.49
C ARG A 126 1.29 6.36 19.34
N SER A 127 0.67 6.80 18.25
CA SER A 127 0.60 8.22 17.90
C SER A 127 -0.67 8.90 18.39
N GLY A 128 -1.69 8.13 18.81
CA GLY A 128 -3.05 8.63 18.97
C GLY A 128 -3.68 9.12 17.67
N GLY A 129 -3.01 8.91 16.53
CA GLY A 129 -3.51 9.28 15.22
C GLY A 129 -4.79 8.50 14.92
N LYS A 130 -5.90 9.24 14.83
CA LYS A 130 -7.24 8.68 14.74
C LYS A 130 -7.71 8.47 13.31
N ARG A 131 -6.88 8.73 12.30
CA ARG A 131 -7.31 8.77 10.90
C ARG A 131 -6.33 8.02 10.02
N VAL A 132 -6.71 6.83 9.60
CA VAL A 132 -5.89 5.95 8.77
C VAL A 132 -6.62 5.65 7.46
N VAL A 133 -5.92 5.79 6.34
CA VAL A 133 -6.37 5.35 5.03
C VAL A 133 -5.48 4.21 4.58
N ILE A 134 -6.11 3.11 4.18
CA ILE A 134 -5.44 1.92 3.66
C ILE A 134 -5.97 1.68 2.24
N PRO A 135 -5.19 2.01 1.21
CA PRO A 135 -5.58 1.72 -0.17
C PRO A 135 -5.54 0.21 -0.46
N GLY A 136 -6.50 -0.25 -1.26
CA GLY A 136 -6.42 -1.55 -1.91
C GLY A 136 -5.50 -1.53 -3.13
N ASN A 137 -5.17 -2.71 -3.63
CA ASN A 137 -4.38 -2.91 -4.82
C ASN A 137 -5.16 -2.51 -6.09
N PHE A 138 -4.44 -2.00 -7.09
CA PHE A 138 -4.97 -1.66 -8.41
C PHE A 138 -5.46 -2.90 -9.18
N PRO A 139 -6.24 -2.73 -10.27
CA PRO A 139 -6.48 -3.83 -11.20
C PRO A 139 -5.19 -4.10 -12.00
N ILE A 140 -4.24 -4.81 -11.39
CA ILE A 140 -2.87 -4.99 -11.94
C ILE A 140 -2.86 -5.64 -13.32
N GLY A 141 -3.87 -6.44 -13.67
CA GLY A 141 -4.02 -7.02 -15.01
C GLY A 141 -4.28 -5.98 -16.10
N CYS A 142 -4.68 -4.76 -15.73
CA CYS A 142 -4.85 -3.64 -16.65
C CYS A 142 -3.58 -2.81 -16.86
N LEU A 143 -2.53 -3.02 -16.07
CA LEU A 143 -1.32 -2.20 -16.16
C LEU A 143 -0.47 -2.61 -17.38
N PRO A 144 0.12 -1.64 -18.12
CA PRO A 144 0.91 -1.93 -19.32
C PRO A 144 2.04 -2.93 -19.11
N ILE A 145 2.70 -2.90 -17.95
CA ILE A 145 3.82 -3.81 -17.64
C ILE A 145 3.38 -5.27 -17.60
N TYR A 146 2.22 -5.57 -16.99
CA TYR A 146 1.66 -6.92 -16.94
C TYR A 146 1.13 -7.37 -18.28
N LYS A 147 0.41 -6.48 -18.98
CA LYS A 147 -0.09 -6.78 -20.32
C LYS A 147 1.03 -7.12 -21.29
N THR A 148 2.15 -6.41 -21.21
CA THR A 148 3.31 -6.66 -22.09
C THR A 148 4.02 -7.95 -21.72
N ALA A 149 4.27 -8.20 -20.43
CA ALA A 149 5.04 -9.35 -19.97
C ALA A 149 4.26 -10.69 -20.07
N PHE A 150 2.94 -10.65 -19.87
CA PHE A 150 2.09 -11.84 -19.78
C PHE A 150 1.04 -11.90 -20.89
N GLN A 151 1.27 -11.22 -22.02
CA GLN A 151 0.39 -11.32 -23.19
C GLN A 151 0.30 -12.77 -23.70
N THR A 152 -0.90 -13.13 -24.13
CA THR A 152 -1.22 -14.40 -24.77
C THR A 152 -2.23 -14.20 -25.90
N ASN A 153 -2.27 -15.16 -26.83
CA ASN A 153 -3.27 -15.20 -27.92
C ASN A 153 -4.61 -15.82 -27.48
N ILE A 154 -4.74 -16.23 -26.22
CA ILE A 154 -5.98 -16.80 -25.67
C ILE A 154 -6.94 -15.66 -25.34
N SER A 155 -7.95 -15.41 -26.19
CA SER A 155 -8.90 -14.32 -25.99
C SER A 155 -9.62 -14.37 -24.63
N ALA A 156 -9.91 -15.58 -24.12
CA ALA A 156 -10.56 -15.77 -22.81
C ALA A 156 -9.68 -15.35 -21.61
N ALA A 157 -8.38 -15.08 -21.82
CA ALA A 157 -7.49 -14.59 -20.77
C ALA A 157 -7.73 -13.11 -20.44
N TYR A 158 -8.52 -12.39 -21.24
CA TYR A 158 -8.76 -10.95 -21.08
C TYR A 158 -10.22 -10.61 -20.78
N ASP A 159 -10.45 -9.50 -20.08
CA ASP A 159 -11.78 -8.92 -19.86
C ASP A 159 -12.18 -7.94 -20.99
N GLU A 160 -13.36 -7.32 -20.83
CA GLU A 160 -13.90 -6.29 -21.74
C GLU A 160 -12.96 -5.11 -21.97
N ASN A 161 -12.08 -4.79 -21.00
CA ASN A 161 -11.12 -3.69 -21.06
C ASN A 161 -9.72 -4.15 -21.53
N GLN A 162 -9.61 -5.37 -22.06
CA GLN A 162 -8.35 -5.98 -22.47
C GLN A 162 -7.35 -6.11 -21.31
N CYS A 163 -7.83 -6.29 -20.08
CA CYS A 163 -6.99 -6.57 -18.92
C CYS A 163 -6.89 -8.07 -18.68
N LEU A 164 -5.78 -8.54 -18.11
CA LEU A 164 -5.58 -9.96 -17.80
C LEU A 164 -6.46 -10.41 -16.62
N ASN A 165 -7.39 -11.34 -16.87
CA ASN A 165 -8.40 -11.80 -15.91
C ASN A 165 -7.79 -12.35 -14.62
N HIS A 166 -6.86 -13.29 -14.74
CA HIS A 166 -6.27 -13.98 -13.58
C HIS A 166 -5.54 -13.02 -12.62
N LEU A 167 -4.91 -11.96 -13.14
CA LEU A 167 -4.26 -10.93 -12.32
C LEU A 167 -5.27 -10.01 -11.64
N ASN A 168 -6.34 -9.63 -12.34
CA ASN A 168 -7.43 -8.85 -11.75
C ASN A 168 -8.23 -9.66 -10.71
N GLU A 169 -8.42 -10.96 -10.92
CA GLU A 169 -8.97 -11.88 -9.93
C GLU A 169 -8.11 -11.95 -8.67
N PHE A 170 -6.79 -12.04 -8.82
CA PHE A 170 -5.88 -12.02 -7.69
C PHE A 170 -5.92 -10.68 -6.93
N ALA A 171 -5.91 -9.53 -7.63
CA ALA A 171 -6.03 -8.22 -6.99
C ALA A 171 -7.35 -8.07 -6.23
N ARG A 172 -8.47 -8.53 -6.80
CA ARG A 172 -9.77 -8.56 -6.10
C ARG A 172 -9.73 -9.43 -4.85
N TYR A 173 -9.15 -10.62 -4.94
CA TYR A 173 -8.98 -11.51 -3.78
C TYR A 173 -8.19 -10.82 -2.65
N HIS A 174 -7.04 -10.21 -2.95
CA HIS A 174 -6.29 -9.44 -1.97
C HIS A 174 -7.14 -8.32 -1.36
N ASN A 175 -7.86 -7.55 -2.18
CA ASN A 175 -8.68 -6.43 -1.72
C ASN A 175 -9.86 -6.88 -0.86
N GLU A 176 -10.44 -8.05 -1.12
CA GLU A 176 -11.47 -8.66 -0.28
C GLU A 176 -10.91 -9.04 1.10
N GLU A 177 -9.75 -9.70 1.16
CA GLU A 177 -9.09 -10.04 2.42
C GLU A 177 -8.66 -8.80 3.20
N LEU A 178 -8.14 -7.79 2.52
CA LEU A 178 -7.78 -6.50 3.12
C LEU A 178 -9.00 -5.81 3.72
N GLN A 179 -10.13 -5.76 3.01
CA GLN A 179 -11.37 -5.19 3.54
C GLN A 179 -11.89 -5.94 4.77
N LYS A 180 -11.81 -7.28 4.78
CA LYS A 180 -12.16 -8.09 5.97
C LYS A 180 -11.25 -7.74 7.15
N ALA A 181 -9.94 -7.66 6.94
CA ALA A 181 -9.00 -7.32 7.99
C ALA A 181 -9.18 -5.88 8.50
N ILE A 182 -9.49 -4.92 7.62
CA ILE A 182 -9.86 -3.54 7.98
C ILE A 182 -11.15 -3.51 8.81
N HIS A 183 -12.14 -4.34 8.47
CA HIS A 183 -13.37 -4.44 9.24
C HIS A 183 -13.09 -4.90 10.68
N THR A 184 -12.24 -5.92 10.85
CA THR A 184 -11.79 -6.37 12.18
C THR A 184 -11.03 -5.26 12.91
N LEU A 185 -10.11 -4.56 12.25
CA LEU A 185 -9.35 -3.47 12.86
C LEU A 185 -10.26 -2.35 13.37
N LYS A 186 -11.32 -2.00 12.63
CA LYS A 186 -12.32 -1.00 13.07
C LYS A 186 -13.01 -1.39 14.37
N GLN A 187 -13.30 -2.69 14.56
CA GLN A 187 -13.90 -3.19 15.80
C GLN A 187 -12.91 -3.14 16.97
N GLU A 188 -11.64 -3.45 16.72
CA GLU A 188 -10.57 -3.37 17.73
C GLU A 188 -10.17 -1.95 18.11
N LYS A 189 -10.39 -0.99 17.20
CA LYS A 189 -10.01 0.42 17.33
C LYS A 189 -11.21 1.36 17.16
N PRO A 190 -12.22 1.31 18.05
CA PRO A 190 -13.44 2.12 17.91
C PRO A 190 -13.19 3.63 17.98
N ASN A 191 -12.04 4.04 18.54
CA ASN A 191 -11.64 5.45 18.64
C ASN A 191 -10.82 5.94 17.43
N ALA A 192 -10.56 5.07 16.45
CA ALA A 192 -9.87 5.40 15.21
C ALA A 192 -10.82 5.28 14.00
N VAL A 193 -10.74 6.25 13.12
CA VAL A 193 -11.35 6.26 11.80
C VAL A 193 -10.37 5.59 10.83
N VAL A 194 -10.65 4.34 10.49
CA VAL A 194 -9.91 3.60 9.46
C VAL A 194 -10.75 3.56 8.19
N VAL A 195 -10.19 3.92 7.03
CA VAL A 195 -10.90 3.97 5.76
C VAL A 195 -10.16 3.12 4.72
N TYR A 196 -10.90 2.28 4.01
CA TYR A 196 -10.41 1.61 2.82
C TYR A 196 -10.50 2.57 1.63
N ALA A 197 -9.42 2.76 0.89
CA ALA A 197 -9.45 3.50 -0.37
C ALA A 197 -9.51 2.53 -1.55
N ASP A 198 -10.62 2.58 -2.28
CA ASP A 198 -10.92 1.67 -3.39
C ASP A 198 -10.22 2.08 -4.69
N TYR A 199 -8.90 1.91 -4.70
CA TYR A 199 -8.08 2.19 -5.87
C TYR A 199 -8.44 1.30 -7.05
N TYR A 200 -8.91 0.08 -6.80
CA TYR A 200 -9.32 -0.84 -7.84
C TYR A 200 -10.44 -0.23 -8.70
N ASN A 201 -11.55 0.14 -8.07
CA ASN A 201 -12.70 0.67 -8.79
C ASN A 201 -12.47 2.11 -9.26
N ALA A 202 -11.68 2.91 -8.55
CA ALA A 202 -11.28 4.23 -9.04
C ALA A 202 -10.50 4.14 -10.36
N TYR A 203 -9.55 3.20 -10.46
CA TYR A 203 -8.79 2.97 -11.69
C TYR A 203 -9.69 2.43 -12.81
N GLN A 204 -10.56 1.45 -12.53
CA GLN A 204 -11.53 0.94 -13.50
C GLN A 204 -12.46 2.03 -14.02
N PHE A 205 -12.92 2.94 -13.15
CA PHE A 205 -13.72 4.09 -13.56
C PHE A 205 -12.93 4.97 -14.54
N LEU A 206 -11.67 5.30 -14.22
CA LEU A 206 -10.81 6.09 -15.10
C LEU A 206 -10.61 5.42 -16.46
N LEU A 207 -10.41 4.10 -16.53
CA LEU A 207 -10.32 3.39 -17.81
C LEU A 207 -11.57 3.55 -18.69
N LYS A 208 -12.75 3.62 -18.06
CA LYS A 208 -14.04 3.74 -18.75
C LYS A 208 -14.34 5.16 -19.21
N VAL A 209 -13.95 6.17 -18.43
CA VAL A 209 -14.32 7.58 -18.70
C VAL A 209 -13.20 8.40 -19.32
N ALA A 210 -11.95 7.97 -19.22
CA ALA A 210 -10.84 8.64 -19.87
C ALA A 210 -11.01 8.46 -21.39
N THR A 211 -11.47 9.51 -22.06
CA THR A 211 -11.31 9.62 -23.51
C THR A 211 -9.83 9.72 -23.78
N PHE A 212 -9.19 8.60 -24.15
CA PHE A 212 -7.83 8.60 -24.67
C PHE A 212 -7.83 9.40 -25.97
N SER A 213 -7.59 10.71 -25.85
CA SER A 213 -7.17 11.53 -26.97
C SER A 213 -5.75 11.08 -27.28
N TRP A 214 -5.61 10.16 -28.22
CA TRP A 214 -4.31 9.80 -28.76
C TRP A 214 -3.70 11.09 -29.32
N ILE A 215 -2.56 11.50 -28.74
CA ILE A 215 -1.69 12.54 -29.28
C ILE A 215 -1.12 12.04 -30.62
#